data_AF-A0A960H4X3-F1
#
_entry.id   AF-A0A960H4X3-F1
#
_cell.length_a   1.000
_cell.length_b   1.000
_cell.length_c   1.000
_cell.angle_alpha   90.00
_cell.angle_beta   90.00
_cell.angle_gamma   90.00
#
_symmetry.space_group_name_H-M   'P 1'
#
loop_
_entity.id
_entity.type
_entity.pdbx_description
1 polymer ?
#
loop_
_entity_poly.entity_id
_entity_poly.type
_entity_poly.pdbx_seq_one_letter_code
_entity_poly.pdbx_strand_id
1 'polypeptide(L)'
;KYAPGLTDANPTEIYTAMLTGPQNMPKFSDRQLSPEEKRDIVAYVRMAAHTPNPGGYGLGGFGPAPEGMAIWIIGMVAVIGVALWIGARA
;
A
#
# COMPACT_ATOMS: atom_id res chain seq x y z
N LYS A 1 -9.18 -13.74 7.22
CA LYS A 1 -9.36 -13.46 5.79
C LYS A 1 -8.84 -12.06 5.50
N TYR A 2 -8.03 -11.85 4.46
CA TYR A 2 -7.39 -10.56 4.18
C TYR A 2 -7.46 -10.26 2.68
N ALA A 3 -7.35 -8.98 2.31
CA ALA A 3 -7.30 -8.56 0.91
C ALA A 3 -5.91 -8.86 0.33
N PRO A 4 -5.81 -9.51 -0.85
CA PRO A 4 -4.53 -9.73 -1.51
C PRO A 4 -3.95 -8.43 -2.07
N GLY A 5 -2.64 -8.40 -2.26
CA GLY A 5 -1.98 -7.30 -2.98
C GLY A 5 -2.38 -7.30 -4.46
N LEU A 6 -2.45 -6.10 -5.06
CA LEU A 6 -2.84 -5.91 -6.46
C LEU A 6 -1.68 -5.49 -7.37
N THR A 7 -0.47 -5.39 -6.84
CA THR A 7 0.71 -4.88 -7.57
C THR A 7 1.02 -5.70 -8.82
N ASP A 8 1.03 -7.03 -8.69
CA ASP A 8 1.35 -7.96 -9.78
C ASP A 8 0.11 -8.45 -10.54
N ALA A 9 -1.08 -7.96 -10.20
CA ALA A 9 -2.33 -8.42 -10.80
C ALA A 9 -2.51 -7.91 -12.24
N ASN A 10 -2.93 -8.80 -13.14
CA ASN A 10 -3.27 -8.47 -14.53
C ASN A 10 -4.58 -7.66 -14.57
N PRO A 11 -4.74 -6.64 -15.45
CA PRO A 11 -6.00 -5.88 -15.54
C PRO A 11 -7.25 -6.76 -15.73
N THR A 12 -7.12 -7.86 -16.49
CA THR A 12 -8.20 -8.83 -16.70
C THR A 12 -8.57 -9.56 -15.41
N GLU A 13 -7.61 -9.88 -14.54
CA GLU A 13 -7.87 -10.53 -13.26
C GLU A 13 -8.59 -9.57 -12.30
N ILE A 14 -8.19 -8.30 -12.26
CA ILE A 14 -8.85 -7.27 -11.44
C ILE A 14 -10.31 -7.08 -11.90
N TYR A 15 -10.53 -6.98 -13.21
CA TYR A 15 -11.87 -6.86 -13.78
C TYR A 15 -12.73 -8.09 -13.46
N THR A 16 -12.18 -9.29 -13.60
CA THR A 16 -12.88 -10.55 -13.31
C THR A 16 -13.18 -10.70 -11.82
N ALA A 17 -12.27 -10.28 -10.95
CA ALA A 17 -12.47 -10.25 -9.50
C ALA A 17 -13.63 -9.33 -9.12
N MET A 18 -13.76 -8.17 -9.77
CA MET A 18 -14.90 -7.27 -9.56
C MET A 18 -16.23 -7.86 -10.03
N LEU A 19 -16.24 -8.61 -11.13
CA LEU A 19 -17.45 -9.28 -11.63
C LEU A 19 -17.90 -10.45 -10.75
N THR A 20 -16.96 -11.31 -10.38
CA THR A 20 -17.24 -12.57 -9.70
C THR A 20 -17.33 -12.42 -8.18
N GLY A 21 -16.62 -11.45 -7.60
CA GLY A 21 -16.54 -11.24 -6.15
C GLY A 21 -15.96 -12.46 -5.42
N PRO A 22 -14.70 -12.85 -5.69
CA PRO A 22 -14.13 -14.03 -5.07
C PRO A 22 -14.05 -13.85 -3.55
N GLN A 23 -14.18 -14.98 -2.84
CA GLN A 23 -13.94 -15.02 -1.40
C GLN A 23 -14.93 -14.16 -0.58
N ASN A 24 -14.53 -13.03 0.02
CA ASN A 24 -15.43 -12.12 0.77
C ASN A 24 -15.59 -10.80 0.00
N MET A 25 -15.03 -10.71 -1.20
CA MET A 25 -15.19 -9.54 -2.03
C MET A 25 -16.65 -9.49 -2.51
N PRO A 26 -17.38 -8.39 -2.32
CA PRO A 26 -18.71 -8.25 -2.88
C PRO A 26 -18.61 -8.24 -4.42
N LYS A 27 -19.61 -8.83 -5.08
CA LYS A 27 -19.75 -8.72 -6.53
C LYS A 27 -20.18 -7.31 -6.91
N PHE A 28 -19.55 -6.75 -7.94
CA PHE A 28 -19.92 -5.45 -8.51
C PHE A 28 -20.64 -5.68 -9.84
N SER A 29 -21.97 -5.78 -9.78
CA SER A 29 -22.81 -5.98 -10.96
C SER A 29 -22.83 -4.76 -11.88
N ASP A 30 -23.22 -4.92 -13.14
CA ASP A 30 -23.31 -3.81 -14.11
C ASP A 30 -24.37 -2.75 -13.75
N ARG A 31 -25.24 -3.03 -12.78
CA ARG A 31 -26.15 -2.04 -12.20
C ARG A 31 -25.50 -1.16 -11.14
N GLN A 32 -24.39 -1.61 -10.54
CA GLN A 32 -23.67 -0.89 -9.50
C GLN A 32 -22.46 -0.15 -10.06
N LEU A 33 -21.75 -0.79 -11.00
CA LEU A 33 -20.64 -0.20 -11.73
C LEU A 33 -20.78 -0.59 -13.20
N SER A 34 -20.93 0.39 -14.07
CA SER A 34 -20.92 0.19 -15.52
C SER A 34 -19.59 -0.40 -15.99
N PRO A 35 -19.56 -1.05 -17.17
CA PRO A 35 -18.31 -1.56 -17.73
C PRO A 35 -17.22 -0.49 -17.92
N GLU A 36 -17.61 0.77 -18.15
CA GLU A 36 -16.67 1.89 -18.26
C GLU A 36 -16.07 2.26 -16.91
N GLU A 37 -16.89 2.44 -15.87
CA GLU A 37 -16.40 2.69 -14.50
C GLU A 37 -15.49 1.57 -14.00
N LYS A 38 -15.79 0.33 -14.37
CA LYS A 38 -14.93 -0.81 -14.03
C LYS A 38 -13.55 -0.72 -14.69
N ARG A 39 -13.47 -0.27 -15.94
CA ARG A 39 -12.20 -0.05 -16.64
C ARG A 39 -11.41 1.09 -16.01
N ASP A 40 -12.10 2.16 -15.59
CA ASP A 40 -11.47 3.29 -14.91
C ASP A 40 -10.86 2.89 -13.57
N ILE A 41 -11.57 2.06 -12.78
CA ILE A 41 -11.03 1.51 -11.53
C ILE A 41 -9.79 0.66 -11.80
N VAL A 42 -9.83 -0.21 -12.82
CA VAL A 42 -8.67 -1.03 -13.20
C VAL A 42 -7.49 -0.15 -13.61
N ALA A 43 -7.72 0.91 -14.38
CA ALA A 43 -6.69 1.87 -14.76
C ALA A 43 -6.09 2.59 -13.54
N TYR A 44 -6.94 3.04 -12.61
CA TYR A 44 -6.51 3.67 -11.37
C TYR A 44 -5.67 2.74 -10.51
N VAL A 45 -6.10 1.49 -10.28
CA VAL A 45 -5.36 0.51 -9.48
C VAL A 45 -3.98 0.26 -10.07
N ARG A 46 -3.88 0.13 -11.40
CA ARG A 46 -2.61 -0.07 -12.10
C ARG A 46 -1.68 1.13 -11.95
N MET A 47 -2.22 2.33 -12.12
CA MET A 47 -1.47 3.58 -11.96
C MET A 47 -0.98 3.72 -10.51
N ALA A 48 -1.85 3.54 -9.53
CA ALA A 48 -1.52 3.63 -8.11
C ALA A 48 -0.45 2.60 -7.69
N ALA A 49 -0.50 1.37 -8.22
CA ALA A 49 0.47 0.32 -7.91
C ALA A 49 1.89 0.61 -8.46
N HIS A 50 2.00 1.39 -9.54
CA HIS A 50 3.28 1.67 -10.22
C HIS A 50 3.77 3.11 -10.02
N THR A 51 2.99 3.95 -9.32
CA THR A 51 3.38 5.34 -9.10
C THR A 51 4.58 5.40 -8.15
N PRO A 52 5.67 6.07 -8.54
CA PRO A 52 6.82 6.25 -7.66
C PRO A 52 6.45 7.05 -6.41
N ASN A 53 7.10 6.76 -5.28
CA ASN A 53 6.92 7.51 -4.03
C ASN A 53 7.84 8.74 -4.03
N PRO A 54 7.31 9.98 -4.15
CA PRO A 54 8.15 11.18 -4.22
C PRO A 54 8.82 11.54 -2.88
N GLY A 55 8.28 11.07 -1.75
CA GLY A 55 8.78 11.33 -0.39
C GLY A 55 9.87 10.37 0.10
N GLY A 56 10.44 9.55 -0.77
CA GLY A 56 11.41 8.51 -0.40
C GLY A 56 10.74 7.14 -0.22
N TYR A 57 11.24 6.35 0.73
CA TYR A 57 10.75 4.98 0.91
C TYR A 57 9.39 4.95 1.61
N GLY A 58 8.32 4.61 0.87
CA GLY A 58 6.93 4.68 1.35
C GLY A 58 6.50 3.62 2.38
N LEU A 59 7.43 2.80 2.90
CA LEU A 59 7.20 1.82 3.97
C LEU A 59 5.95 0.92 3.76
N GLY A 60 5.70 0.52 2.52
CA GLY A 60 4.57 -0.33 2.14
C GLY A 60 3.23 0.39 1.94
N GLY A 61 3.16 1.71 2.07
CA GLY A 61 1.96 2.50 1.75
C GLY A 61 0.79 2.33 2.72
N PHE A 62 1.00 1.67 3.87
CA PHE A 62 -0.02 1.49 4.90
C PHE A 62 -0.22 2.73 5.80
N GLY A 63 0.55 3.80 5.56
CA GLY A 63 0.45 5.08 6.26
C GLY A 63 1.17 5.11 7.61
N PRO A 64 0.57 5.72 8.65
CA PRO A 64 1.30 6.16 9.85
C PRO A 64 1.80 5.02 10.75
N ALA A 65 1.24 3.82 10.63
CA ALA A 65 1.62 2.69 11.47
C ALA A 65 3.06 2.19 11.19
N PRO A 66 3.43 1.78 9.96
CA PRO A 66 4.81 1.41 9.66
C PRO A 66 5.78 2.58 9.78
N GLU A 67 5.34 3.81 9.46
CA GLU A 67 6.14 5.04 9.67
C GLU A 67 6.49 5.26 11.15
N GLY A 68 5.50 5.10 12.04
CA GLY A 68 5.66 5.20 13.49
C GLY A 68 6.63 4.15 14.04
N MET A 69 6.52 2.90 13.57
CA MET A 69 7.48 1.86 13.94
C MET A 69 8.89 2.16 13.42
N ALA A 70 9.00 2.67 12.19
CA ALA A 70 10.29 3.02 11.60
C ALA A 70 10.97 4.14 12.40
N ILE A 71 10.28 5.22 12.75
CA ILE A 71 10.87 6.31 13.55
C ILE A 71 11.20 5.86 14.96
N TRP A 72 10.38 4.98 15.56
CA TRP A 72 10.65 4.49 16.90
C TRP A 72 11.87 3.57 16.94
N ILE A 73 12.03 2.66 15.98
CA ILE A 73 13.19 1.76 15.95
C ILE A 73 14.42 2.51 15.44
N ILE A 74 14.35 3.06 14.23
CA ILE A 74 15.53 3.64 13.55
C ILE A 74 15.87 4.99 14.18
N GLY A 75 14.87 5.86 14.35
CA GLY A 75 15.08 7.19 14.92
C GLY A 75 15.54 7.14 16.37
N MET A 76 14.88 6.37 17.23
CA MET A 76 15.28 6.29 18.64
C MET A 76 16.65 5.63 18.82
N VAL A 77 16.93 4.53 18.11
CA VAL A 77 18.25 3.87 18.18
C VAL A 77 19.35 4.82 17.71
N ALA A 78 19.11 5.58 16.64
CA ALA A 78 20.07 6.59 16.17
C ALA A 78 20.31 7.68 17.23
N VAL A 79 19.26 8.23 17.83
CA VAL A 79 19.38 9.27 18.87
C VAL A 79 20.11 8.74 20.11
N ILE A 80 19.77 7.54 20.59
CA ILE A 80 20.44 6.91 21.73
C ILE A 80 21.92 6.65 21.40
N GLY A 81 22.23 6.12 20.22
CA GLY A 81 23.60 5.85 19.80
C GLY A 81 24.45 7.13 19.75
N VAL A 82 23.90 8.22 19.23
CA VAL A 82 24.56 9.54 19.22
C VAL A 82 24.76 10.05 20.65
N ALA A 83 23.76 9.93 21.52
CA ALA A 83 23.86 10.36 22.92
C ALA A 83 24.96 9.60 23.68
N LEU A 84 25.04 8.28 23.52
CA LEU A 84 26.08 7.46 24.14
C LEU A 84 27.48 7.80 23.61
N TRP A 85 27.60 8.08 22.32
CA TRP A 85 28.87 8.48 21.70
C TRP A 85 29.36 9.84 22.22
N ILE A 86 28.46 10.82 22.37
CA ILE A 86 28.80 12.11 22.95
C ILE A 86 29.18 11.94 24.42
N GLY A 87 28.37 11.19 25.19
CA GLY A 87 28.62 10.94 26.61
C GLY A 87 29.92 10.18 26.88
N ALA A 88 30.30 9.22 26.03
CA ALA A 88 31.55 8.49 26.16
C ALA A 88 32.81 9.31 25.82
N ARG A 89 32.63 10.50 25.24
CA ARG A 89 33.72 11.43 24.86
C ARG A 89 33.79 12.68 25.74
N ALA A 90 32.84 12.84 26.67
CA ALA A 90 32.86 13.84 27.72
C ALA A 90 33.66 13.31 28.92
#